data_AF-A0A0B5EBD8-F1
#
_entry.id   AF-A0A0B5EBD8-F1
#
_cell.length_a   1.000
_cell.length_b   1.000
_cell.length_c   1.000
_cell.angle_alpha   90.00
_cell.angle_beta   90.00
_cell.angle_gamma   90.00
#
_symmetry.space_group_name_H-M   'P 1'
#
loop_
_entity.id
_entity.type
_entity.pdbx_description
1 polymer ?
#
loop_
_entity_poly.entity_id
_entity_poly.type
_entity_poly.pdbx_seq_one_letter_code
_entity_poly.pdbx_strand_id
1 'polypeptide(L)'
;MKQMRDYADERHKGWCIHCNAVLGNVESNLDHVPSKTILDRPFPNDLPTVRICKSCNTSFSNDEEYFTAFLGSVLAGSADPDQQVVARSEKILRSNYRLQDEIDSQLQIVKDAEGNDQITFVPDMAKIQNVVVKNARGHVLFEHGQPAEGEPARVAIQPIPTLSPDILANFETIDYGAGWPEVGSRLMQRLVTGDDMRPDGWVVVQPNVYRFAVMDQGQFVVRTVIREYLATEVAWDRI
;
A
#
# COMPACT_ATOMS: atom_id res chain seq x y z
N MET A 1 0.15 -12.89 -8.90
CA MET A 1 -1.13 -12.27 -9.29
C MET A 1 -1.53 -12.70 -10.68
N LYS A 2 -2.72 -13.27 -10.81
CA LYS A 2 -3.37 -13.71 -12.05
C LYS A 2 -4.32 -12.59 -12.49
N GLN A 3 -4.36 -12.29 -13.78
CA GLN A 3 -5.32 -11.32 -14.30
C GLN A 3 -6.75 -11.85 -14.15
N MET A 4 -7.55 -11.17 -13.34
CA MET A 4 -8.98 -11.43 -13.21
C MET A 4 -9.75 -10.28 -13.84
N ARG A 5 -10.73 -10.62 -14.66
CA ARG A 5 -11.59 -9.63 -15.30
C ARG A 5 -12.58 -9.09 -14.26
N ASP A 6 -12.78 -7.79 -14.31
CA ASP A 6 -13.79 -7.12 -13.49
C ASP A 6 -15.16 -7.24 -14.17
N TYR A 7 -16.16 -7.68 -13.40
CA TYR A 7 -17.56 -7.68 -13.82
C TYR A 7 -18.46 -6.91 -12.85
N ALA A 8 -17.88 -6.21 -11.87
CA ALA A 8 -18.62 -5.35 -10.94
C ALA A 8 -19.22 -4.15 -11.70
N ASP A 9 -20.27 -3.57 -11.12
CA ASP A 9 -21.04 -2.49 -11.74
C ASP A 9 -20.17 -1.27 -12.11
N GLU A 10 -20.12 -0.95 -13.40
CA GLU A 10 -19.33 0.15 -13.95
C GLU A 10 -19.79 1.53 -13.45
N ARG A 11 -21.03 1.64 -12.95
CA ARG A 11 -21.53 2.89 -12.37
C ARG A 11 -20.65 3.35 -11.22
N HIS A 12 -20.10 2.44 -10.42
CA HIS A 12 -19.21 2.77 -9.29
C HIS A 12 -17.84 3.34 -9.73
N LYS A 13 -17.49 3.24 -11.02
CA LYS A 13 -16.15 3.54 -11.55
C LYS A 13 -16.10 4.86 -12.33
N GLY A 14 -17.19 5.64 -12.29
CA GLY A 14 -17.33 6.92 -12.98
C GLY A 14 -16.59 8.11 -12.35
N TRP A 15 -16.05 7.94 -11.13
CA TRP A 15 -15.46 9.01 -10.34
C TRP A 15 -14.04 8.68 -9.88
N CYS A 16 -13.21 9.70 -9.71
CA CYS A 16 -11.87 9.56 -9.16
C CYS A 16 -11.96 9.19 -7.67
N ILE A 17 -11.39 8.05 -7.27
CA ILE A 17 -11.41 7.57 -5.88
C ILE A 17 -10.68 8.47 -4.87
N HIS A 18 -9.96 9.50 -5.33
CA HIS A 18 -9.24 10.42 -4.44
C HIS A 18 -9.94 11.76 -4.25
N CYS A 19 -10.63 12.28 -5.28
CA CYS A 19 -11.20 13.63 -5.24
C CYS A 19 -12.66 13.71 -5.72
N ASN A 20 -13.28 12.57 -6.05
CA ASN A 20 -14.66 12.47 -6.54
C ASN A 20 -14.96 13.23 -7.85
N ALA A 21 -13.93 13.70 -8.57
CA ALA A 21 -14.11 14.28 -9.89
C ALA A 21 -14.70 13.24 -10.87
N VAL A 22 -15.68 13.66 -11.67
CA VAL A 22 -16.26 12.82 -12.73
C VAL A 22 -15.21 12.55 -13.79
N LEU A 23 -14.76 11.30 -13.94
CA LEU A 23 -13.63 10.93 -14.80
C LEU A 23 -13.90 11.18 -16.29
N GLY A 24 -15.17 11.20 -16.70
CA GLY A 24 -15.57 11.58 -18.07
C GLY A 24 -15.37 13.06 -18.39
N ASN A 25 -15.19 13.91 -17.38
CA ASN A 25 -15.09 15.37 -17.53
C ASN A 25 -13.66 15.91 -17.29
N VAL A 26 -12.70 15.05 -16.94
CA VAL A 26 -11.32 15.44 -16.62
C VAL A 26 -10.33 14.51 -17.30
N GLU A 27 -9.08 14.96 -17.48
CA GLU A 27 -8.02 14.07 -17.96
C GLU A 27 -7.80 12.95 -16.93
N SER A 28 -7.86 11.69 -17.38
CA SER A 28 -7.69 10.50 -16.55
C SER A 28 -6.65 9.55 -17.15
N ASN A 29 -5.97 8.81 -16.29
CA ASN A 29 -5.01 7.78 -16.67
C ASN A 29 -5.11 6.59 -15.71
N LEU A 30 -4.31 5.56 -15.99
CA LEU A 30 -4.22 4.38 -15.12
C LEU A 30 -3.16 4.63 -14.05
N ASP A 31 -3.53 4.41 -12.80
CA ASP A 31 -2.62 4.37 -11.66
C ASP A 31 -2.41 2.93 -11.22
N HIS A 32 -1.20 2.63 -10.74
CA HIS A 32 -0.82 1.30 -10.30
C HIS A 32 -1.13 1.10 -8.82
N VAL A 33 -1.65 -0.09 -8.49
CA VAL A 33 -2.00 -0.47 -7.12
C VAL A 33 -1.45 -1.88 -6.85
N PRO A 34 -0.32 -2.03 -6.16
CA PRO A 34 0.43 -0.97 -5.51
C PRO A 34 1.17 -0.04 -6.47
N SER A 35 1.53 1.12 -5.96
CA SER A 35 2.50 2.03 -6.56
C SER A 35 3.74 1.26 -7.02
N LYS A 36 4.11 1.41 -8.29
CA LYS A 36 5.27 0.71 -8.86
C LYS A 36 6.56 1.01 -8.10
N THR A 37 6.65 2.18 -7.45
CA THR A 37 7.79 2.61 -6.63
C THR A 37 8.10 1.65 -5.48
N ILE A 38 7.09 0.97 -4.95
CA ILE A 38 7.23 0.01 -3.84
C ILE A 38 7.83 -1.32 -4.32
N LEU A 39 7.60 -1.68 -5.59
CA LEU A 39 7.94 -2.98 -6.16
C LEU A 39 9.34 -3.03 -6.79
N ASP A 40 9.90 -4.25 -6.81
CA ASP A 40 11.16 -4.55 -7.47
C ASP A 40 10.96 -4.93 -8.94
N ARG A 41 11.98 -4.67 -9.76
CA ARG A 41 12.03 -5.11 -11.16
C ARG A 41 12.69 -6.50 -11.24
N PRO A 42 12.27 -7.37 -12.17
CA PRO A 42 11.16 -7.19 -13.11
C PRO A 42 9.80 -7.17 -12.41
N PHE A 43 8.89 -6.33 -12.90
CA PHE A 43 7.55 -6.26 -12.33
C PHE A 43 6.75 -7.52 -12.67
N PRO A 44 5.78 -7.91 -11.83
CA PRO A 44 4.75 -8.87 -12.21
C PRO A 44 4.06 -8.45 -13.52
N ASN A 45 3.70 -9.41 -14.37
CA ASN A 45 3.10 -9.13 -15.68
C ASN A 45 1.74 -8.39 -15.55
N ASP A 46 0.95 -8.75 -14.55
CA ASP A 46 -0.44 -8.31 -14.39
C ASP A 46 -0.60 -7.40 -13.16
N LEU A 47 0.15 -6.30 -13.13
CA LEU A 47 0.02 -5.33 -12.04
C LEU A 47 -1.37 -4.69 -12.03
N PRO A 48 -2.06 -4.65 -10.88
CA PRO A 48 -3.35 -4.00 -10.80
C PRO A 48 -3.26 -2.53 -11.17
N THR A 49 -4.30 -2.07 -11.84
CA THR A 49 -4.46 -0.67 -12.18
C THR A 49 -5.90 -0.24 -11.97
N VAL A 50 -6.06 1.03 -11.60
CA VAL A 50 -7.36 1.70 -11.50
C VAL A 50 -7.31 3.00 -12.29
N ARG A 51 -8.46 3.42 -12.83
CA ARG A 51 -8.56 4.71 -13.52
C ARG A 51 -8.80 5.82 -12.51
N ILE A 52 -7.95 6.84 -12.51
CA ILE A 52 -8.09 8.03 -11.67
C ILE A 52 -7.84 9.30 -12.48
N CYS A 53 -8.16 10.48 -11.93
CA CYS A 53 -7.83 11.73 -12.61
C CYS A 53 -6.32 11.97 -12.58
N LYS A 54 -5.78 12.54 -13.66
CA LYS A 54 -4.33 12.77 -13.81
C LYS A 54 -3.76 13.70 -12.75
N SER A 55 -4.56 14.68 -12.30
CA SER A 55 -4.17 15.60 -11.22
C SER A 55 -3.87 14.85 -9.92
N CYS A 56 -4.76 13.94 -9.49
CA CYS A 56 -4.51 13.11 -8.31
C CYS A 56 -3.37 12.12 -8.54
N ASN A 57 -3.30 11.48 -9.72
CA ASN A 57 -2.20 10.55 -9.99
C ASN A 57 -0.84 11.23 -9.85
N THR A 58 -0.71 12.43 -10.43
CA THR A 58 0.54 13.20 -10.40
C THR A 58 0.87 13.70 -8.99
N SER A 59 -0.13 14.08 -8.17
CA SER A 59 0.12 14.65 -6.85
C SER A 59 0.81 13.70 -5.87
N PHE A 60 0.72 12.38 -6.08
CA PHE A 60 1.36 11.40 -5.20
C PHE A 60 2.86 11.18 -5.49
N SER A 61 3.39 11.69 -6.60
CA SER A 61 4.73 11.32 -7.09
C SER A 61 5.84 11.56 -6.05
N ASN A 62 5.82 12.71 -5.39
CA ASN A 62 6.82 13.07 -4.37
C ASN A 62 6.70 12.21 -3.11
N ASP A 63 5.46 11.93 -2.68
CA ASP A 63 5.20 11.12 -1.49
C ASP A 63 5.59 9.65 -1.73
N GLU A 64 5.36 9.12 -2.94
CA GLU A 64 5.77 7.78 -3.33
C GLU A 64 7.30 7.62 -3.42
N GLU A 65 7.98 8.66 -3.93
CA GLU A 65 9.43 8.72 -3.98
C GLU A 65 10.02 8.75 -2.56
N TYR A 66 9.49 9.63 -1.70
CA TYR A 66 9.84 9.70 -0.29
C TYR A 66 9.61 8.37 0.42
N PHE A 67 8.41 7.78 0.30
CA PHE A 67 8.06 6.50 0.92
C PHE A 67 9.06 5.41 0.57
N THR A 68 9.43 5.30 -0.70
CA THR A 68 10.34 4.27 -1.19
C THR A 68 11.77 4.49 -0.70
N ALA A 69 12.25 5.73 -0.78
CA ALA A 69 13.59 6.08 -0.31
C ALA A 69 13.72 5.88 1.20
N PHE A 70 12.74 6.35 1.97
CA PHE A 70 12.70 6.23 3.42
C PHE A 70 12.63 4.77 3.86
N LEU A 71 11.71 3.98 3.32
CA LEU A 71 11.60 2.56 3.67
C LEU A 71 12.88 1.79 3.30
N GLY A 72 13.49 2.09 2.16
CA GLY A 72 14.80 1.53 1.80
C GLY A 72 15.88 1.88 2.82
N SER A 73 15.91 3.15 3.25
CA SER A 73 16.89 3.63 4.23
C SER A 73 16.71 2.98 5.60
N VAL A 74 15.47 2.76 6.04
CA VAL A 74 15.16 2.02 7.25
C VAL A 74 15.65 0.57 7.17
N LEU A 75 15.42 -0.09 6.04
CA LEU A 75 15.85 -1.49 5.82
C LEU A 75 17.38 -1.61 5.73
N ALA A 76 18.05 -0.60 5.17
CA ALA A 76 19.51 -0.54 5.06
C ALA A 76 20.19 -0.05 6.35
N GLY A 77 19.45 0.63 7.24
CA GLY A 77 20.01 1.35 8.38
C GLY A 77 20.80 2.61 8.00
N SER A 78 20.61 3.12 6.78
CA SER A 78 21.42 4.21 6.20
C SER A 78 20.68 4.90 5.06
N ALA A 79 20.85 6.21 4.91
CA ALA A 79 20.37 6.97 3.74
C ALA A 79 21.40 7.02 2.59
N ASP A 80 22.57 6.39 2.75
CA ASP A 80 23.60 6.32 1.71
C ASP A 80 23.14 5.42 0.54
N PRO A 81 23.09 5.94 -0.70
CA PRO A 81 22.77 5.16 -1.89
C PRO A 81 23.60 3.89 -2.03
N ASP A 82 24.90 3.94 -1.70
CA ASP A 82 25.81 2.82 -1.91
C ASP A 82 25.60 1.68 -0.89
N GLN A 83 24.81 1.92 0.16
CA GLN A 83 24.47 0.95 1.20
C GLN A 83 23.05 0.38 1.06
N GLN A 84 22.28 0.82 0.06
CA GLN A 84 20.88 0.42 -0.08
C GLN A 84 20.72 -1.05 -0.50
N VAL A 85 19.83 -1.75 0.19
CA VAL A 85 19.41 -3.12 -0.17
C VAL A 85 18.25 -3.15 -1.17
N VAL A 86 17.59 -2.01 -1.37
CA VAL A 86 16.50 -1.84 -2.34
C VAL A 86 16.99 -1.02 -3.52
N ALA A 87 17.12 -1.65 -4.69
CA ALA A 87 17.68 -1.03 -5.90
C ALA A 87 16.93 0.23 -6.36
N ARG A 88 15.64 0.35 -6.03
CA ARG A 88 14.87 1.56 -6.35
C ARG A 88 15.16 2.71 -5.40
N SER A 89 15.31 2.42 -4.11
CA SER A 89 15.72 3.40 -3.10
C SER A 89 17.12 3.91 -3.39
N GLU A 90 18.06 3.04 -3.78
CA GLU A 90 19.38 3.43 -4.29
C GLU A 90 19.27 4.50 -5.38
N LYS A 91 18.51 4.20 -6.45
CA LYS A 91 18.38 5.09 -7.60
C LYS A 91 17.77 6.44 -7.22
N ILE A 92 16.74 6.42 -6.38
CA ILE A 92 16.08 7.64 -5.90
C ILE A 92 17.08 8.49 -5.13
N LEU A 93 17.69 7.94 -4.07
CA LEU A 93 18.62 8.64 -3.20
C LEU A 93 19.83 9.18 -3.99
N ARG A 94 20.38 8.38 -4.92
CA ARG A 94 21.49 8.80 -5.79
C ARG A 94 21.13 9.97 -6.71
N SER A 95 19.88 10.03 -7.17
CA SER A 95 19.42 11.07 -8.11
C SER A 95 18.84 12.32 -7.43
N ASN A 96 18.49 12.23 -6.14
CA ASN A 96 17.81 13.27 -5.39
C ASN A 96 18.52 13.56 -4.06
N TYR A 97 19.61 14.32 -4.13
CA TYR A 97 20.44 14.67 -2.96
C TYR A 97 19.65 15.39 -1.86
N ARG A 98 18.62 16.17 -2.21
CA ARG A 98 17.80 16.90 -1.23
C ARG A 98 16.96 15.92 -0.39
N LEU A 99 16.40 14.91 -1.04
CA LEU A 99 15.65 13.85 -0.35
C LEU A 99 16.58 12.96 0.47
N GLN A 100 17.79 12.69 -0.02
CA GLN A 100 18.82 11.99 0.74
C GLN A 100 19.15 12.75 2.04
N ASP A 101 19.51 14.03 1.95
CA ASP A 101 19.77 14.89 3.12
C ASP A 101 18.56 14.97 4.07
N GLU A 102 17.34 15.06 3.52
CA GLU A 102 16.12 15.06 4.32
C GLU A 102 16.00 13.79 5.16
N ILE A 103 16.18 12.61 4.56
CA ILE A 103 16.08 11.32 5.25
C ILE A 103 17.25 11.11 6.22
N ASP A 104 18.47 11.52 5.84
CA ASP A 104 19.64 11.42 6.71
C ASP A 104 19.47 12.30 7.97
N SER A 105 18.88 13.50 7.83
CA SER A 105 18.54 14.36 8.97
C SER A 105 17.46 13.78 9.90
N GLN A 106 16.70 12.79 9.44
CA GLN A 106 15.69 12.07 10.21
C GLN A 106 16.27 10.86 10.96
N LEU A 107 17.56 10.57 10.77
CA LEU A 107 18.29 9.54 11.50
C LEU A 107 18.63 10.04 12.90
N GLN A 108 18.12 9.34 13.90
CA GLN A 108 18.35 9.62 15.31
C GLN A 108 19.08 8.46 15.97
N ILE A 109 20.11 8.76 16.74
CA ILE A 109 20.75 7.79 17.62
C ILE A 109 20.05 7.88 18.98
N VAL A 110 19.29 6.86 19.33
CA VAL A 110 18.63 6.69 20.62
C VAL A 110 19.33 5.60 21.41
N LYS A 111 19.34 5.76 22.74
CA LYS A 111 19.84 4.72 23.64
C LYS A 111 18.75 3.69 23.88
N ASP A 112 19.05 2.41 23.69
CA ASP A 112 18.15 1.33 24.07
C ASP A 112 18.05 1.20 25.61
N ALA A 113 17.22 0.25 26.09
CA ALA A 113 17.04 -0.01 27.52
C ALA A 113 18.34 -0.48 28.23
N GLU A 114 19.34 -0.90 27.47
CA GLU A 114 20.63 -1.41 27.92
C GLU A 114 21.75 -0.35 27.78
N GLY A 115 21.44 0.82 27.23
CA GLY A 115 22.38 1.93 27.02
C GLY A 115 23.21 1.85 25.73
N ASN A 116 22.87 0.95 24.81
CA ASN A 116 23.52 0.86 23.50
C ASN A 116 22.92 1.88 22.52
N ASP A 117 23.73 2.36 21.59
CA ASP A 117 23.27 3.22 20.51
C ASP A 117 22.44 2.42 19.51
N GLN A 118 21.20 2.86 19.30
CA GLN A 118 20.26 2.34 18.32
C GLN A 118 19.90 3.45 17.34
N ILE A 119 20.05 3.17 16.06
CA ILE A 119 19.60 4.08 15.00
C ILE A 119 18.09 3.94 14.83
N THR A 120 17.37 5.05 14.90
CA THR A 120 15.93 5.16 14.62
C THR A 120 15.70 6.21 13.56
N PHE A 121 14.82 5.92 12.60
CA PHE A 121 14.38 6.91 11.63
C PHE A 121 13.02 7.47 12.05
N VAL A 122 12.89 8.80 12.02
CA VAL A 122 11.61 9.47 12.28
C VAL A 122 10.97 9.91 10.95
N PRO A 123 9.95 9.19 10.44
CA PRO A 123 9.34 9.51 9.15
C PRO A 123 8.51 10.81 9.19
N ASP A 124 8.42 11.46 8.03
CA ASP A 124 7.29 12.32 7.69
C ASP A 124 6.03 11.44 7.52
N MET A 125 5.30 11.29 8.61
CA MET A 125 4.11 10.44 8.65
C MET A 125 3.01 10.88 7.69
N ALA A 126 2.95 12.16 7.29
CA ALA A 126 1.94 12.63 6.33
C ALA A 126 2.20 12.04 4.95
N LYS A 127 3.46 12.08 4.48
CA LYS A 127 3.86 11.46 3.19
C LYS A 127 3.64 9.95 3.22
N ILE A 128 4.02 9.29 4.31
CA ILE A 128 3.82 7.84 4.46
C ILE A 128 2.33 7.47 4.43
N GLN A 129 1.51 8.19 5.18
CA GLN A 129 0.06 7.97 5.23
C GLN A 129 -0.60 8.20 3.88
N ASN A 130 -0.21 9.24 3.14
CA ASN A 130 -0.75 9.52 1.81
C ASN A 130 -0.56 8.34 0.85
N VAL A 131 0.63 7.73 0.83
CA VAL A 131 0.92 6.56 -0.02
C VAL A 131 0.14 5.33 0.45
N VAL A 132 0.05 5.10 1.76
CA VAL A 132 -0.70 3.97 2.32
C VAL A 132 -2.19 4.07 1.97
N VAL A 133 -2.80 5.23 2.21
CA VAL A 133 -4.23 5.46 1.92
C VAL A 133 -4.51 5.43 0.41
N LYS A 134 -3.62 6.00 -0.41
CA LYS A 134 -3.71 5.91 -1.89
C LYS A 134 -3.84 4.46 -2.34
N ASN A 135 -2.89 3.63 -1.92
CA ASN A 135 -2.83 2.22 -2.30
C ASN A 135 -4.03 1.43 -1.74
N ALA A 136 -4.43 1.70 -0.50
CA ALA A 136 -5.60 1.06 0.09
C ALA A 136 -6.89 1.39 -0.67
N ARG A 137 -7.16 2.67 -1.00
CA ARG A 137 -8.32 3.07 -1.84
C ARG A 137 -8.29 2.35 -3.20
N GLY A 138 -7.11 2.28 -3.81
CA GLY A 138 -6.91 1.58 -5.06
C GLY A 138 -7.25 0.09 -4.97
N HIS A 139 -6.86 -0.57 -3.87
CA HIS A 139 -7.13 -2.00 -3.65
C HIS A 139 -8.61 -2.26 -3.42
N VAL A 140 -9.30 -1.40 -2.66
CA VAL A 140 -10.76 -1.49 -2.50
C VAL A 140 -11.45 -1.42 -3.87
N LEU A 141 -11.14 -0.41 -4.69
CA LEU A 141 -11.74 -0.31 -6.01
C LEU A 141 -11.37 -1.50 -6.91
N PHE A 142 -10.11 -1.93 -6.91
CA PHE A 142 -9.66 -3.00 -7.79
C PHE A 142 -10.28 -4.36 -7.43
N GLU A 143 -10.29 -4.72 -6.14
CA GLU A 143 -10.78 -6.02 -5.68
C GLU A 143 -12.30 -6.04 -5.53
N HIS A 144 -12.89 -4.99 -4.94
CA HIS A 144 -14.32 -4.94 -4.63
C HIS A 144 -15.14 -4.29 -5.76
N GLY A 145 -14.55 -3.46 -6.62
CA GLY A 145 -15.29 -2.75 -7.68
C GLY A 145 -16.11 -1.54 -7.20
N GLN A 146 -16.19 -1.32 -5.88
CA GLN A 146 -16.79 -0.14 -5.26
C GLN A 146 -15.69 0.77 -4.69
N PRO A 147 -15.83 2.10 -4.74
CA PRO A 147 -14.88 3.00 -4.10
C PRO A 147 -15.05 3.00 -2.58
N ALA A 148 -13.94 3.18 -1.85
CA ALA A 148 -14.00 3.60 -0.46
C ALA A 148 -14.29 5.11 -0.41
N GLU A 149 -15.44 5.50 0.14
CA GLU A 149 -15.88 6.89 0.20
C GLU A 149 -15.35 7.62 1.43
N GLY A 150 -15.02 8.90 1.28
CA GLY A 150 -14.59 9.75 2.38
C GLY A 150 -13.20 9.42 2.94
N GLU A 151 -12.92 10.00 4.11
CA GLU A 151 -11.66 9.76 4.83
C GLU A 151 -11.71 8.43 5.59
N PRO A 152 -10.57 7.72 5.72
CA PRO A 152 -10.53 6.49 6.49
C PRO A 152 -10.94 6.74 7.95
N ALA A 153 -11.76 5.86 8.49
CA ALA A 153 -12.09 5.82 9.92
C ALA A 153 -10.85 5.46 10.76
N ARG A 154 -9.93 4.68 10.18
CA ARG A 154 -8.67 4.30 10.84
C ARG A 154 -7.55 4.08 9.83
N VAL A 155 -6.36 4.53 10.20
CA VAL A 155 -5.10 4.21 9.53
C VAL A 155 -4.08 3.74 10.58
N ALA A 156 -3.55 2.55 10.42
CA ALA A 156 -2.47 2.00 11.23
C ALA A 156 -1.28 1.67 10.34
N ILE A 157 -0.08 2.09 10.74
CA ILE A 157 1.17 1.92 10.00
C ILE A 157 2.24 1.58 11.03
N GLN A 158 2.69 0.34 11.05
CA GLN A 158 3.60 -0.15 12.10
C GLN A 158 4.67 -1.08 11.50
N PRO A 159 5.95 -0.89 11.86
CA PRO A 159 6.96 -1.90 11.61
C PRO A 159 6.59 -3.20 12.32
N ILE A 160 6.58 -4.32 11.59
CA ILE A 160 6.32 -5.67 12.13
C ILE A 160 7.19 -5.97 13.35
N PRO A 161 8.49 -5.64 13.41
CA PRO A 161 9.31 -5.88 14.59
C PRO A 161 8.83 -5.17 15.87
N THR A 162 7.98 -4.14 15.75
CA THR A 162 7.42 -3.41 16.89
C THR A 162 6.08 -3.95 17.39
N LEU A 163 5.48 -4.89 16.64
CA LEU A 163 4.22 -5.52 17.02
C LEU A 163 4.46 -6.61 18.07
N SER A 164 3.55 -6.71 19.04
CA SER A 164 3.52 -7.90 19.91
C SER A 164 3.12 -9.13 19.11
N PRO A 165 3.51 -10.35 19.53
CA PRO A 165 3.12 -11.59 18.85
C PRO A 165 1.60 -11.72 18.65
N ASP A 166 0.81 -11.31 19.64
CA ASP A 166 -0.67 -11.39 19.58
C ASP A 166 -1.25 -10.41 18.56
N ILE A 167 -0.72 -9.17 18.51
CA ILE A 167 -1.16 -8.16 17.54
C ILE A 167 -0.79 -8.61 16.12
N LEU A 168 0.43 -9.12 15.94
CA LEU A 168 0.88 -9.65 14.65
C LEU A 168 0.02 -10.83 14.21
N ALA A 169 -0.26 -11.80 15.09
CA ALA A 169 -1.11 -12.95 14.76
C ALA A 169 -2.53 -12.52 14.34
N ASN A 170 -3.12 -11.55 15.05
CA ASN A 170 -4.43 -10.98 14.68
C ASN A 170 -4.39 -10.24 13.34
N PHE A 171 -3.31 -9.50 13.06
CA PHE A 171 -3.12 -8.80 11.80
C PHE A 171 -2.94 -9.78 10.61
N GLU A 172 -2.19 -10.86 10.82
CA GLU A 172 -1.94 -11.89 9.81
C GLU A 172 -3.18 -12.75 9.49
N THR A 173 -4.12 -12.84 10.44
CA THR A 173 -5.36 -13.60 10.27
C THR A 173 -6.35 -12.82 9.41
N ILE A 174 -6.59 -13.28 8.18
CA ILE A 174 -7.58 -12.72 7.27
C ILE A 174 -8.89 -13.49 7.41
N ASP A 175 -9.94 -12.79 7.86
CA ASP A 175 -11.29 -13.31 7.93
C ASP A 175 -12.19 -12.56 6.96
N TYR A 176 -12.66 -13.26 5.93
CA TYR A 176 -13.61 -12.70 4.97
C TYR A 176 -15.06 -12.77 5.49
N GLY A 177 -15.30 -13.45 6.60
CA GLY A 177 -16.61 -13.59 7.22
C GLY A 177 -17.60 -14.31 6.32
N ALA A 178 -18.89 -14.08 6.57
CA ALA A 178 -20.00 -14.63 5.78
C ALA A 178 -20.56 -13.62 4.75
N GLY A 179 -20.03 -12.38 4.72
CA GLY A 179 -20.44 -11.35 3.79
C GLY A 179 -19.95 -11.66 2.37
N TRP A 180 -20.81 -11.47 1.37
CA TRP A 180 -20.41 -11.59 -0.03
C TRP A 180 -20.01 -10.22 -0.57
N PRO A 181 -18.85 -10.10 -1.25
CA PRO A 181 -18.46 -8.88 -1.95
C PRO A 181 -19.44 -8.53 -3.08
N GLU A 182 -19.26 -7.35 -3.66
CA GLU A 182 -20.00 -6.91 -4.86
C GLU A 182 -20.00 -8.00 -5.94
N VAL A 183 -21.18 -8.23 -6.51
CA VAL A 183 -21.36 -9.29 -7.52
C VAL A 183 -20.51 -8.99 -8.75
N GLY A 184 -19.72 -9.98 -9.17
CA GLY A 184 -18.82 -9.84 -10.31
C GLY A 184 -17.48 -9.17 -10.00
N SER A 185 -17.26 -8.73 -8.76
CA SER A 185 -15.95 -8.23 -8.31
C SER A 185 -14.86 -9.29 -8.38
N ARG A 186 -13.60 -8.87 -8.34
CA ARG A 186 -12.47 -9.79 -8.32
C ARG A 186 -12.41 -10.55 -7.00
N LEU A 187 -12.71 -9.87 -5.89
CA LEU A 187 -12.77 -10.50 -4.58
C LEU A 187 -13.81 -11.62 -4.54
N MET A 188 -15.02 -11.39 -5.06
CA MET A 188 -16.04 -12.44 -5.15
C MET A 188 -15.51 -13.65 -5.94
N GLN A 189 -14.89 -13.40 -7.10
CA GLN A 189 -14.34 -14.48 -7.91
C GLN A 189 -13.25 -15.26 -7.15
N ARG A 190 -12.34 -14.58 -6.43
CA ARG A 190 -11.30 -15.23 -5.60
C ARG A 190 -11.90 -16.10 -4.49
N LEU A 191 -12.93 -15.61 -3.81
CA LEU A 191 -13.60 -16.36 -2.74
C LEU A 191 -14.33 -17.60 -3.28
N VAL A 192 -14.88 -17.52 -4.50
CA VAL A 192 -15.58 -18.65 -5.13
C VAL A 192 -14.60 -19.69 -5.69
N THR A 193 -13.52 -19.26 -6.35
CA THR A 193 -12.61 -20.17 -7.06
C THR A 193 -11.41 -20.62 -6.23
N GLY A 194 -11.03 -19.84 -5.22
CA GLY A 194 -9.75 -19.98 -4.52
C GLY A 194 -8.54 -19.58 -5.35
N ASP A 195 -8.73 -19.04 -6.57
CA ASP A 195 -7.62 -18.68 -7.46
C ASP A 195 -6.88 -17.45 -6.98
N ASP A 196 -5.54 -17.49 -7.11
CA ASP A 196 -4.65 -16.33 -6.89
C ASP A 196 -4.80 -15.67 -5.51
N MET A 197 -5.27 -16.47 -4.54
CA MET A 197 -5.34 -16.14 -3.13
C MET A 197 -4.65 -17.26 -2.36
N ARG A 198 -3.77 -16.91 -1.43
CA ARG A 198 -3.12 -17.91 -0.58
C ARG A 198 -4.15 -18.56 0.36
N PRO A 199 -3.86 -19.74 0.92
CA PRO A 199 -4.74 -20.38 1.90
C PRO A 199 -5.00 -19.53 3.16
N ASP A 200 -4.10 -18.59 3.46
CA ASP A 200 -4.21 -17.62 4.57
C ASP A 200 -4.97 -16.33 4.17
N GLY A 201 -5.57 -16.29 2.99
CA GLY A 201 -6.37 -15.16 2.49
C GLY A 201 -5.58 -14.04 1.84
N TRP A 202 -4.24 -14.06 1.88
CA TRP A 202 -3.45 -12.98 1.29
C TRP A 202 -3.35 -13.10 -0.23
N VAL A 203 -3.48 -11.96 -0.92
CA VAL A 203 -3.12 -11.82 -2.33
C VAL A 203 -1.67 -11.34 -2.42
N VAL A 204 -0.82 -12.14 -3.06
CA VAL A 204 0.61 -11.82 -3.25
C VAL A 204 0.84 -11.16 -4.60
N VAL A 205 1.22 -9.88 -4.57
CA VAL A 205 1.60 -9.12 -5.77
C VAL A 205 3.03 -9.47 -6.16
N GLN A 206 3.96 -9.39 -5.20
CA GLN A 206 5.35 -9.77 -5.37
C GLN A 206 5.86 -10.42 -4.08
N PRO A 207 6.36 -11.68 -4.12
CA PRO A 207 6.81 -12.39 -2.93
C PRO A 207 7.83 -11.59 -2.13
N ASN A 208 7.66 -11.55 -0.81
CA ASN A 208 8.50 -10.82 0.15
C ASN A 208 8.58 -9.30 -0.05
N VAL A 209 7.81 -8.71 -0.99
CA VAL A 209 7.83 -7.27 -1.26
C VAL A 209 6.46 -6.64 -1.04
N TYR A 210 5.39 -7.29 -1.53
CA TYR A 210 4.06 -6.74 -1.39
C TYR A 210 2.97 -7.82 -1.41
N ARG A 211 2.18 -7.85 -0.34
CA ARG A 211 0.94 -8.63 -0.25
C ARG A 211 -0.13 -7.80 0.42
N PHE A 212 -1.38 -8.07 0.07
CA PHE A 212 -2.52 -7.34 0.60
C PHE A 212 -3.75 -8.24 0.76
N ALA A 213 -4.72 -7.77 1.53
CA ALA A 213 -6.04 -8.35 1.66
C ALA A 213 -7.08 -7.21 1.76
N VAL A 214 -8.23 -7.39 1.14
CA VAL A 214 -9.38 -6.46 1.20
C VAL A 214 -10.54 -7.21 1.80
N MET A 215 -10.95 -6.87 3.01
CA MET A 215 -12.08 -7.45 3.72
C MET A 215 -13.26 -6.48 3.68
N ASP A 216 -14.46 -7.04 3.64
CA ASP A 216 -15.72 -6.30 3.67
C ASP A 216 -16.69 -6.94 4.67
N GLN A 217 -16.59 -6.52 5.93
CA GLN A 217 -17.43 -7.00 7.03
C GLN A 217 -18.25 -5.84 7.63
N GLY A 218 -18.92 -5.05 6.78
CA GLY A 218 -19.58 -3.81 7.19
C GLY A 218 -18.64 -2.59 7.30
N GLN A 219 -17.34 -2.82 7.15
CA GLN A 219 -16.30 -1.83 6.91
C GLN A 219 -15.40 -2.36 5.80
N PHE A 220 -14.93 -1.48 4.90
CA PHE A 220 -13.81 -1.85 4.04
C PHE A 220 -12.54 -1.80 4.85
N VAL A 221 -11.86 -2.94 4.98
CA VAL A 221 -10.56 -3.03 5.67
C VAL A 221 -9.52 -3.54 4.70
N VAL A 222 -8.48 -2.76 4.48
CA VAL A 222 -7.34 -3.13 3.66
C VAL A 222 -6.13 -3.36 4.55
N ARG A 223 -5.61 -4.58 4.55
CA ARG A 223 -4.31 -4.90 5.15
C ARG A 223 -3.27 -5.03 4.06
N THR A 224 -2.08 -4.51 4.31
CA THR A 224 -0.92 -4.63 3.42
C THR A 224 0.32 -4.95 4.23
N VAL A 225 1.16 -5.83 3.70
CA VAL A 225 2.54 -6.03 4.17
C VAL A 225 3.50 -5.63 3.06
N ILE A 226 4.43 -4.76 3.40
CA ILE A 226 5.44 -4.22 2.49
C ILE A 226 6.82 -4.64 2.97
N ARG A 227 7.55 -5.35 2.10
CA ARG A 227 8.90 -5.90 2.32
C ARG A 227 9.05 -6.78 3.57
N GLU A 228 7.96 -7.43 3.99
CA GLU A 228 7.86 -8.18 5.26
C GLU A 228 8.34 -7.38 6.49
N TYR A 229 8.33 -6.05 6.38
CA TYR A 229 8.79 -5.13 7.41
C TYR A 229 7.68 -4.19 7.87
N LEU A 230 6.90 -3.62 6.95
CA LEU A 230 5.86 -2.65 7.29
C LEU A 230 4.48 -3.27 7.16
N ALA A 231 3.74 -3.33 8.26
CA ALA A 231 2.33 -3.70 8.29
C ALA A 231 1.48 -2.42 8.25
N THR A 232 0.47 -2.40 7.38
CA THR A 232 -0.48 -1.29 7.30
C THR A 232 -1.90 -1.80 7.29
N GLU A 233 -2.80 -1.10 7.97
CA GLU A 233 -4.23 -1.38 7.95
C GLU A 233 -5.01 -0.07 7.78
N VAL A 234 -5.90 -0.03 6.79
CA VAL A 234 -6.76 1.13 6.53
C VAL A 234 -8.21 0.68 6.52
N ALA A 235 -9.06 1.37 7.26
CA ALA A 235 -10.47 1.03 7.39
C ALA A 235 -11.39 2.20 7.04
N TRP A 236 -12.49 1.91 6.34
CA TRP A 236 -13.59 2.85 6.06
C TRP A 236 -14.92 2.28 6.54
N ASP A 237 -15.72 3.14 7.17
CA ASP A 237 -17.11 2.83 7.46
C ASP A 237 -17.91 2.70 6.17
N ARG A 238 -18.80 1.69 6.09
CA ARG A 238 -19.77 1.61 5.01
C ARG A 238 -21.02 2.40 5.39
N ILE A 239 -21.46 3.24 4.46
CA ILE A 239 -22.70 4.03 4.55
C ILE A 239 -23.85 3.23 3.93
#